data_AF-A0A2Z3JEJ4-F1
#
_entry.id   AF-A0A2Z3JEJ4-F1
#
_cell.length_a   1.000
_cell.length_b   1.000
_cell.length_c   1.000
_cell.angle_alpha   90.00
_cell.angle_beta   90.00
_cell.angle_gamma   90.00
#
_symmetry.space_group_name_H-M   'P 1'
#
loop_
_entity.id
_entity.type
_entity.pdbx_description
1 polymer ?
#
loop_
_entity_poly.entity_id
_entity_poly.type
_entity_poly.pdbx_seq_one_letter_code
_entity_poly.pdbx_strand_id
1 'polypeptide(L)' 'MFTKLTGGTLRPNNLRRDMDRICQAAGIRTLNIHGLRHTYASLSLRHGGPPEVVSKQLGHVSVAFTLSRYRTV' A
#
# COMPACT_ATOMS: atom_id res chain seq x y z
N MET A 1 5.91 8.58 13.12
CA MET A 1 7.18 8.75 12.38
C MET A 1 7.89 7.41 12.35
N PHE A 2 8.41 6.96 11.21
CA PHE A 2 9.16 5.70 11.12
C PHE A 2 10.67 5.97 11.08
N THR A 3 11.41 5.35 11.99
CA THR A 3 12.85 5.54 12.18
C THR A 3 13.57 4.21 12.18
N LYS A 4 14.88 4.24 11.92
CA LYS A 4 15.77 3.11 12.20
C LYS A 4 15.87 2.92 13.72
N LEU A 5 16.34 1.75 14.16
CA LEU A 5 16.65 1.49 15.57
C LEU A 5 17.64 2.50 16.17
N THR A 6 18.49 3.10 15.34
CA THR A 6 19.44 4.15 15.74
C THR A 6 18.85 5.57 15.69
N GLY A 7 17.54 5.72 15.52
CA GLY A 7 16.82 7.01 15.51
C GLY A 7 16.85 7.77 14.18
N GLY A 8 17.73 7.43 13.24
CA GLY A 8 17.80 8.12 11.94
C GLY A 8 16.67 7.75 10.96
N THR A 9 16.50 8.56 9.91
CA THR A 9 15.48 8.36 8.86
C THR A 9 15.62 7.01 8.15
N LEU A 10 14.47 6.36 7.88
CA LEU A 10 14.42 5.19 6.99
C LEU A 10 14.55 5.62 5.53
N ARG A 11 15.54 5.04 4.84
CA ARG A 11 15.70 5.27 3.39
C ARG A 11 14.77 4.34 2.60
N PRO A 12 14.15 4.82 1.50
CA PRO A 12 13.26 4.01 0.67
C PRO A 12 13.89 2.68 0.17
N ASN A 13 15.18 2.70 -0.17
CA ASN A 13 15.89 1.48 -0.61
C ASN A 13 16.01 0.43 0.51
N ASN A 14 16.11 0.84 1.76
CA ASN A 14 16.12 -0.09 2.89
C ASN A 14 14.76 -0.73 3.06
N LEU A 15 13.69 0.08 3.00
CA LEU A 15 12.31 -0.40 3.04
C LEU A 15 12.01 -1.43 1.94
N ARG A 16 12.51 -1.20 0.71
CA ARG A 16 12.37 -2.18 -0.38
C ARG A 16 13.03 -3.52 -0.04
N ARG A 17 14.29 -3.49 0.41
CA ARG A 17 15.01 -4.71 0.80
C ARG A 17 14.32 -5.46 1.94
N ASP A 18 13.80 -4.71 2.91
CA ASP A 18 13.11 -5.31 4.05
C ASP A 18 11.78 -5.95 3.60
N MET A 19 11.04 -5.30 2.69
CA MET A 19 9.85 -5.90 2.06
C MET A 19 10.18 -7.19 1.29
N ASP A 20 11.26 -7.20 0.50
CA ASP A 20 11.67 -8.38 -0.25
C ASP A 20 11.92 -9.56 0.69
N ARG A 21 12.63 -9.33 1.81
CA ARG A 21 12.89 -10.33 2.85
C ARG A 21 11.61 -10.82 3.54
N ILE A 22 10.70 -9.90 3.88
CA ILE A 22 9.43 -10.23 4.53
C ILE A 22 8.57 -11.09 3.59
N CYS A 23 8.47 -10.72 2.32
CA CYS A 23 7.71 -11.50 1.33
C CYS A 23 8.30 -12.91 1.12
N GLN A 24 9.64 -13.02 1.04
CA GLN A 24 10.31 -14.31 0.94
C GLN A 24 10.05 -15.20 2.16
N ALA A 25 10.17 -14.64 3.37
CA ALA A 25 9.90 -15.37 4.60
C ALA A 25 8.43 -15.82 4.71
N ALA A 26 7.50 -15.02 4.19
CA ALA A 26 6.08 -15.36 4.13
C ALA A 26 5.70 -16.30 2.96
N GLY A 27 6.64 -16.63 2.07
CA GLY A 27 6.38 -17.52 0.92
C GLY A 27 5.46 -16.90 -0.14
N ILE A 28 5.38 -15.57 -0.20
CA ILE A 28 4.51 -14.87 -1.16
C ILE A 28 5.34 -14.16 -2.24
N ARG A 29 4.65 -13.81 -3.35
CA ARG A 29 5.20 -12.89 -4.35
C ARG A 29 5.70 -11.61 -3.67
N THR A 30 6.88 -11.16 -4.07
CA THR A 30 7.44 -9.87 -3.66
C THR A 30 6.50 -8.71 -3.98
N LEU A 31 6.16 -7.92 -2.96
CA LEU A 31 5.38 -6.70 -3.07
C LEU A 31 6.29 -5.49 -2.78
N ASN A 32 6.19 -4.46 -3.62
CA ASN A 32 6.81 -3.18 -3.28
C ASN A 32 5.95 -2.42 -2.25
N ILE A 33 6.51 -1.36 -1.64
CA ILE A 33 5.82 -0.55 -0.62
C ILE A 33 4.50 0.04 -1.15
N HIS A 34 4.46 0.50 -2.40
CA HIS A 34 3.24 1.02 -3.02
C HIS A 34 2.20 -0.09 -3.29
N GLY A 35 2.65 -1.34 -3.43
CA GLY A 35 1.81 -2.53 -3.51
C GLY A 35 0.96 -2.74 -2.25
N LEU A 36 1.46 -2.35 -1.07
CA LEU A 36 0.66 -2.37 0.16
C LEU A 36 -0.53 -1.39 0.06
N ARG A 37 -0.30 -0.20 -0.49
CA ARG A 37 -1.34 0.80 -0.72
C ARG A 37 -2.40 0.29 -1.72
N HIS A 38 -1.97 -0.36 -2.80
CA HIS A 38 -2.88 -1.00 -3.74
C HIS A 38 -3.68 -2.14 -3.09
N THR A 39 -3.03 -2.93 -2.22
CA THR A 39 -3.67 -4.04 -1.50
C THR A 39 -4.76 -3.52 -0.57
N TYR A 40 -4.47 -2.49 0.21
CA TYR A 40 -5.45 -1.80 1.06
C TYR A 40 -6.65 -1.30 0.26
N ALA A 41 -6.41 -0.60 -0.87
CA ALA A 41 -7.49 -0.08 -1.71
C ALA A 41 -8.39 -1.20 -2.25
N SER A 42 -7.78 -2.26 -2.79
CA SER A 42 -8.51 -3.39 -3.38
C SER A 42 -9.32 -4.13 -2.33
N LEU A 43 -8.73 -4.45 -1.17
CA LEU A 43 -9.44 -5.12 -0.07
C LEU A 43 -10.59 -4.27 0.48
N SER A 44 -10.35 -2.97 0.71
CA SER A 44 -11.37 -2.08 1.25
C SER A 44 -12.59 -1.99 0.35
N LEU A 45 -12.38 -1.86 -0.97
CA LEU A 45 -13.47 -1.80 -1.95
C LEU A 45 -14.19 -3.15 -2.10
N ARG A 46 -13.44 -4.26 -2.13
CA ARG A 46 -14.02 -5.62 -2.18
C ARG A 46 -14.90 -5.94 -0.97
N HIS A 47 -14.59 -5.38 0.20
CA HIS A 47 -15.41 -5.50 1.41
C HIS A 47 -16.55 -4.47 1.50
N GLY A 48 -16.89 -3.79 0.40
CA GLY A 48 -18.00 -2.84 0.35
C GLY A 48 -17.69 -1.46 0.93
N GLY A 49 -16.42 -1.14 1.14
CA GLY A 49 -15.99 0.19 1.58
C GLY A 49 -16.42 1.27 0.57
N PRO A 50 -17.01 2.40 1.02
CA PRO A 50 -17.44 3.46 0.11
C PRO A 50 -16.25 4.04 -0.68
N PRO A 51 -16.31 4.13 -2.02
CA PRO A 51 -15.22 4.63 -2.86
C PRO A 51 -14.74 6.03 -2.46
N GLU A 52 -15.64 6.90 -2.01
CA GLU A 52 -15.36 8.26 -1.55
C GLU A 52 -14.46 8.25 -0.31
N VAL A 53 -14.75 7.34 0.63
CA VAL A 53 -13.98 7.17 1.88
C VAL A 53 -12.60 6.61 1.57
N VAL A 54 -12.54 5.53 0.78
CA VAL A 54 -11.26 4.90 0.39
C VAL A 54 -10.40 5.90 -0.40
N SER A 55 -11.00 6.65 -1.32
CA SER A 55 -10.31 7.70 -2.09
C SER A 55 -9.73 8.79 -1.19
N LYS A 56 -10.50 9.24 -0.18
CA LYS A 56 -10.05 10.25 0.79
C LYS A 56 -8.92 9.73 1.67
N GLN A 57 -9.01 8.49 2.15
CA GLN A 57 -7.96 7.86 2.97
C GLN A 57 -6.65 7.67 2.19
N LEU A 58 -6.77 7.35 0.90
CA LEU A 58 -5.63 7.28 0.00
C LEU A 58 -5.11 8.69 -0.34
N GLY A 59 -5.94 9.72 -0.32
CA GLY A 59 -5.56 11.07 -0.76
C GLY A 59 -5.46 11.16 -2.27
N HIS A 60 -6.34 10.46 -3.00
CA HIS A 60 -6.45 10.63 -4.45
C HIS A 60 -7.16 11.92 -4.79
N VAL A 61 -6.74 12.52 -5.90
CA VAL A 61 -7.30 13.78 -6.43
C VAL A 61 -8.79 13.68 -6.78
N SER A 62 -9.28 12.48 -7.11
CA SER A 62 -10.69 12.25 -7.40
C SER A 62 -11.12 10.81 -7.08
N VAL A 63 -12.40 10.65 -6.75
CA VAL A 63 -13.03 9.33 -6.56
C VAL A 63 -13.04 8.54 -7.87
N ALA A 64 -13.20 9.23 -9.01
CA ALA A 64 -13.13 8.63 -10.33
C ALA A 64 -11.77 7.94 -10.59
N PHE A 65 -10.66 8.53 -10.14
CA PHE A 65 -9.34 7.89 -10.23
C PHE A 65 -9.31 6.58 -9.42
N THR A 66 -9.84 6.59 -8.19
CA THR A 66 -9.94 5.40 -7.35
C THR A 66 -10.76 4.30 -8.02
N LEU A 67 -11.94 4.63 -8.51
CA LEU A 67 -12.80 3.67 -9.21
C LEU A 67 -12.14 3.15 -10.49
N SER A 68 -11.57 4.02 -11.32
CA SER A 68 -10.85 3.61 -12.54
C SER A 68 -9.71 2.63 -12.23
N ARG A 69 -8.95 2.88 -11.15
CA ARG A 69 -7.76 2.10 -10.82
C ARG A 69 -8.06 0.77 -10.12
N TYR A 70 -9.17 0.68 -9.37
CA TYR A 70 -9.46 -0.45 -8.47
C TYR A 70 -10.81 -1.14 -8.70
N ARG A 71 -11.63 -0.73 -9.67
CA ARG A 71 -12.94 -1.35 -9.92
C ARG A 71 -12.85 -2.81 -10.41
N THR A 72 -11.75 -3.19 -11.05
CA THR A 72 -11.57 -4.52 -11.66
C THR A 72 -10.72 -5.47 -10.85
N VAL A 73 -10.14 -5.03 -9.72
CA VAL A 73 -9.36 -5.90 -8.83
C VAL A 73 -10.28 -6.63 -7.87
#